data_AF-A0A6G3XFI6-F1
#
_entry.id   AF-A0A6G3XFI6-F1
#
_cell.length_a   1.000
_cell.length_b   1.000
_cell.length_c   1.000
_cell.angle_alpha   90.00
_cell.angle_beta   90.00
_cell.angle_gamma   90.00
#
_symmetry.space_group_name_H-M   'P 1'
#
loop_
_entity.id
_entity.type
_entity.pdbx_description
1 polymer ?
#
loop_
_entity_poly.entity_id
_entity_poly.type
_entity_poly.pdbx_seq_one_letter_code
_entity_poly.pdbx_strand_id
1 'polypeptide(L)' 'MSTPISAYTGSEDEDVPVEGLREWAAATATVFDHRVSPGGHFYLLDDPESLVKDLADHLAVGSVVG' A
#
# COMPACT_ATOMS: atom_id res chain seq x y z
N MET A 1 -0.37 -13.98 8.70
CA MET A 1 -1.61 -13.38 9.27
C MET A 1 -2.76 -13.55 8.25
N SER A 2 -4.04 -13.49 8.64
CA SER A 2 -5.18 -13.60 7.70
C SER A 2 -5.76 -12.25 7.26
N THR A 3 -5.14 -11.14 7.66
CA THR A 3 -5.58 -9.79 7.31
C THR A 3 -4.98 -9.37 5.97
N PRO A 4 -5.77 -8.73 5.08
CA PRO A 4 -5.24 -8.12 3.85
C PRO A 4 -4.13 -7.09 4.13
N ILE A 5 -3.19 -6.95 3.20
CA ILE A 5 -2.11 -5.96 3.26
C ILE A 5 -2.13 -5.15 1.95
N SER A 6 -2.26 -3.83 2.08
CA SER A 6 -2.01 -2.88 0.99
C SER A 6 -0.72 -2.12 1.32
N ALA A 7 0.28 -2.22 0.44
CA ALA A 7 1.60 -1.63 0.64
C ALA A 7 1.86 -0.48 -0.34
N TYR A 8 2.55 0.57 0.10
CA TYR A 8 2.81 1.76 -0.70
C TYR A 8 4.29 2.13 -0.62
N THR A 9 4.90 2.54 -1.74
CA THR A 9 6.25 3.13 -1.75
C THR A 9 6.40 4.20 -2.83
N GLY A 10 7.44 5.02 -2.69
CA GLY A 10 7.90 5.96 -3.71
C GLY A 10 8.82 5.25 -4.72
N SER A 11 8.75 5.62 -6.00
CA SER A 11 9.64 5.07 -7.03
C SER A 11 11.10 5.45 -6.83
N GLU A 12 11.36 6.51 -6.06
CA GLU A 12 12.68 7.06 -5.76
C GLU A 12 13.01 6.95 -4.26
N ASP A 13 12.26 6.13 -3.50
CA ASP A 13 12.56 5.88 -2.09
C ASP A 13 13.79 4.97 -1.97
N GLU A 14 14.92 5.55 -1.55
CA GLU A 14 16.18 4.84 -1.35
C GLU A 14 16.15 3.90 -0.14
N ASP A 15 15.30 4.19 0.85
CA ASP A 15 15.16 3.41 2.08
C ASP A 15 14.22 2.21 1.88
N VAL A 16 13.25 2.33 0.97
CA VAL A 16 12.25 1.29 0.67
C VAL A 16 12.15 1.00 -0.84
N PRO A 17 13.08 0.20 -1.39
CA PRO A 17 12.99 -0.25 -2.78
C PRO A 17 11.70 -1.05 -3.04
N VAL A 18 11.16 -0.94 -4.26
CA VAL A 18 9.93 -1.63 -4.69
C VAL A 18 9.98 -3.14 -4.44
N GLU A 19 11.14 -3.77 -4.64
CA GLU A 19 11.26 -5.21 -4.42
C GLU A 19 11.21 -5.59 -2.94
N GLY A 20 11.79 -4.76 -2.06
CA GLY A 20 11.67 -4.94 -0.62
C GLY A 20 10.24 -4.72 -0.12
N LEU A 21 9.50 -3.79 -0.71
CA LEU A 21 8.06 -3.62 -0.45
C LEU A 21 7.28 -4.89 -0.79
N ARG A 22 7.57 -5.52 -1.94
CA ARG A 22 6.85 -6.72 -2.41
C ARG A 22 7.04 -7.94 -1.52
N GLU A 23 8.12 -8.02 -0.75
CA GLU A 23 8.36 -9.13 0.19
C GLU A 23 7.26 -9.23 1.28
N TRP A 24 6.53 -8.15 1.54
CA TRP A 24 5.38 -8.14 2.44
C TRP A 24 4.24 -9.08 2.01
N ALA A 25 4.20 -9.52 0.76
CA ALA A 25 3.26 -10.55 0.31
C ALA A 25 3.35 -11.83 1.15
N ALA A 26 4.54 -12.17 1.66
CA ALA A 26 4.74 -13.34 2.50
C ALA A 26 4.17 -13.20 3.93
N ALA A 27 3.81 -11.99 4.37
CA ALA A 27 3.29 -11.74 5.72
C ALA A 27 1.78 -12.02 5.87
N THR A 28 1.07 -12.15 4.76
CA THR A 28 -0.36 -12.48 4.73
C THR A 28 -0.64 -13.78 3.99
N ALA A 29 -1.64 -14.51 4.46
CA ALA A 29 -2.18 -15.69 3.79
C ALA A 29 -3.42 -15.36 2.93
N THR A 30 -3.82 -14.07 2.88
CA THR A 30 -4.98 -13.60 2.12
C THR A 30 -4.54 -12.68 0.99
N VAL A 31 -5.00 -11.43 0.98
CA VAL A 31 -4.79 -10.49 -0.14
C VAL A 31 -3.57 -9.63 0.14
N PHE A 32 -2.69 -9.53 -0.84
CA PHE A 32 -1.63 -8.55 -0.90
C PHE A 32 -1.81 -7.70 -2.17
N ASP A 33 -1.81 -6.39 -2.00
CA ASP A 33 -1.74 -5.43 -3.09
C ASP A 33 -0.66 -4.38 -2.81
N HIS A 34 -0.13 -3.76 -3.87
CA HIS A 34 0.85 -2.71 -3.72
C HIS A 34 0.73 -1.61 -4.78
N ARG A 35 1.09 -0.39 -4.38
CA ARG A 35 1.16 0.77 -5.27
C ARG A 35 2.52 1.46 -5.15
N VAL A 36 3.05 1.84 -6.30
CA VAL A 36 4.25 2.67 -6.40
C VAL A 36 3.84 4.03 -6.95
N SER A 37 4.15 5.09 -6.23
CA SER A 37 3.90 6.47 -6.65
C SER A 37 5.23 7.16 -7.01
N PRO A 38 5.22 8.17 -7.88
CA PRO A 38 6.40 9.02 -8.09
C PRO A 38 6.85 9.68 -6.78
N GLY A 39 8.15 9.89 -6.62
CA GLY A 39 8.73 10.56 -5.44
C GLY A 39 9.56 9.65 -4.54
N GLY A 40 10.27 10.27 -3.59
CA GLY A 40 11.10 9.60 -2.59
C GLY A 40 10.33 9.19 -1.34
N HIS A 41 10.98 9.09 -0.19
CA HIS A 41 10.37 8.63 1.07
C HIS A 41 9.07 9.34 1.48
N PHE A 42 8.93 10.62 1.11
CA PHE A 42 7.75 11.44 1.41
C PHE A 42 6.74 11.54 0.25
N TYR A 43 6.75 10.61 -0.70
CA TYR A 43 5.85 10.57 -1.87
C TYR A 43 4.35 10.75 -1.52
N LEU A 44 3.94 10.35 -0.31
CA LEU A 44 2.57 10.48 0.17
C LEU A 44 2.10 11.95 0.30
N LEU A 45 3.04 12.90 0.40
CA LEU A 45 2.74 14.33 0.53
C LEU A 45 2.43 14.99 -0.80
N ASP A 46 2.81 14.39 -1.92
CA ASP A 46 2.63 14.97 -3.26
C ASP A 46 1.17 14.86 -3.73
N ASP A 47 0.47 13.79 -3.36
CA ASP A 47 -0.95 13.57 -3.64
C ASP A 47 -1.67 12.83 -2.49
N PRO A 48 -1.92 13.52 -1.35
CA PRO A 48 -2.59 12.91 -0.20
C PRO A 48 -4.06 12.56 -0.48
N GLU A 49 -4.71 13.24 -1.43
CA GLU A 49 -6.11 12.97 -1.77
C GLU A 49 -6.26 11.62 -2.46
N SER A 50 -5.41 11.31 -3.43
CA SER A 50 -5.42 9.99 -4.09
C SER A 50 -5.13 8.87 -3.10
N LEU A 51 -4.18 9.07 -2.17
CA LEU A 51 -3.88 8.09 -1.12
C LEU A 51 -5.09 7.84 -0.22
N VAL A 52 -5.71 8.90 0.30
CA VAL A 52 -6.86 8.78 1.21
C VAL A 52 -8.04 8.10 0.52
N LYS A 53 -8.28 8.39 -0.75
CA LYS A 53 -9.31 7.71 -1.54
C LYS A 53 -9.04 6.20 -1.65
N ASP A 54 -7.82 5.81 -1.99
CA ASP A 54 -7.42 4.42 -2.14
C ASP A 54 -7.54 3.65 -0.81
N LEU A 55 -7.13 4.26 0.30
CA LEU A 55 -7.34 3.71 1.64
C LEU A 55 -8.82 3.54 1.98
N ALA A 56 -9.67 4.52 1.65
CA ALA A 56 -11.11 4.44 1.88
C ALA A 56 -11.75 3.29 1.08
N ASP A 57 -11.32 3.09 -0.17
CA ASP A 57 -11.80 2.00 -1.02
C ASP A 57 -11.46 0.63 -0.41
N HIS A 58 -10.24 0.44 0.11
CA HIS A 58 -9.86 -0.81 0.80
C HIS A 58 -10.69 -1.08 2.06
N LEU A 59 -10.95 -0.04 2.86
CA LEU A 59 -11.73 -0.17 4.10
C LEU A 59 -13.21 -0.43 3.82
N ALA A 60 -13.76 0.16 2.76
CA ALA A 60 -15.14 -0.08 2.34
C ALA A 60 -15.36 -1.53 1.88
N VAL A 61 -14.41 -2.11 1.15
CA VAL A 61 -14.44 -3.51 0.70
C VAL A 61 -14.35 -4.47 1.90
N GLY A 62 -13.52 -4.17 2.90
CA GLY A 62 -13.41 -4.96 4.13
C GLY A 62 -14.64 -4.92 5.05
N SER A 63 -15.56 -3.96 4.83
CA SER A 63 -16.79 -3.79 5.60
C SER A 63 -17.95 -4.67 5.10
N VAL A 64 -17.82 -5.33 3.93
CA VAL A 64 -18.81 -6.29 3.39
C VAL A 64 -18.66 -7.67 4.02
N VAL A 65 -18.51 -7.72 5.34
CA VAL A 65 -18.73 -8.92 6.15
C VAL A 65 -19.61 -8.51 7.31
N GLY A 66 -20.91 -8.43 7.03
CA GLY A 66 -22.00 -8.40 8.00
C GLY A 66 -22.87 -9.63 7.80
#